data_AF-A0A151T8M3-F1
#
_entry.id   AF-A0A151T8M3-F1
#
_cell.length_a   1.000
_cell.length_b   1.000
_cell.length_c   1.000
_cell.angle_alpha   90.00
_cell.angle_beta   90.00
_cell.angle_gamma   90.00
#
_symmetry.space_group_name_H-M   'P 1'
#
loop_
_entity.id
_entity.type
_entity.pdbx_description
1 polymer ?
#
loop_
_entity_poly.entity_id
_entity_poly.type
_entity_poly.pdbx_seq_one_letter_code
_entity_poly.pdbx_strand_id
1 'polypeptide(L)'
;DSNTINPEYTVWDRKDSLLFSWLLSTLSESIQARVVSCRHSYQIWDLVFQHFHSLTKVKAAQLHLELRMIKKGTRSCSEYLLRISTIIEMLASVGSPVSPYEHAECIIGGLPPEYDSNFRNYRLC
;
A
#
# COMPACT_ATOMS: atom_id res chain seq x y z
N ASP A 1 -10.69 -54.50 1.84
CA ASP A 1 -9.50 -53.78 1.32
C ASP A 1 -9.90 -52.42 0.80
N SER A 2 -9.89 -51.47 1.72
CA SER A 2 -10.42 -50.11 1.58
C SER A 2 -9.24 -49.15 1.44
N ASN A 3 -8.80 -48.88 0.21
CA ASN A 3 -7.84 -47.82 -0.08
C ASN A 3 -7.95 -47.27 -1.52
N THR A 4 -9.17 -47.12 -2.03
CA THR A 4 -9.40 -46.43 -3.31
C THR A 4 -9.34 -44.92 -3.07
N ILE A 5 -8.20 -44.30 -3.40
CA ILE A 5 -8.03 -42.85 -3.41
C ILE A 5 -9.12 -42.22 -4.30
N ASN A 6 -9.81 -41.21 -3.79
CA ASN A 6 -10.85 -40.52 -4.57
C ASN A 6 -10.24 -39.99 -5.88
N PRO A 7 -10.72 -40.42 -7.06
CA PRO A 7 -10.22 -39.93 -8.34
C PRO A 7 -10.35 -38.41 -8.48
N GLU A 8 -11.38 -37.79 -7.88
CA GLU A 8 -11.56 -36.34 -7.88
C GLU A 8 -10.46 -35.61 -7.11
N TYR A 9 -10.01 -36.18 -5.99
CA TYR A 9 -8.90 -35.64 -5.20
C TYR A 9 -7.60 -35.64 -6.02
N THR A 10 -7.34 -36.72 -6.77
CA THR A 10 -6.15 -36.81 -7.63
C THR A 10 -6.17 -35.75 -8.75
N VAL A 11 -7.35 -35.47 -9.31
CA VAL A 11 -7.51 -34.42 -10.34
C VAL A 11 -7.30 -33.03 -9.72
N TRP A 12 -7.83 -32.79 -8.52
CA TRP A 12 -7.62 -31.54 -7.80
C TRP A 12 -6.15 -31.31 -7.46
N ASP A 13 -5.46 -32.33 -6.93
CA ASP A 13 -4.05 -32.25 -6.52
C ASP A 13 -3.11 -31.92 -7.68
N ARG A 14 -3.39 -32.47 -8.87
CA ARG A 14 -2.67 -32.10 -10.10
C ARG A 14 -2.87 -30.63 -10.48
N LYS A 15 -4.09 -30.11 -10.36
CA LYS A 15 -4.37 -28.69 -10.64
C LYS A 15 -3.70 -27.78 -9.61
N ASP A 16 -3.76 -28.15 -8.34
CA ASP A 16 -3.12 -27.41 -7.25
C ASP A 16 -1.60 -27.38 -7.43
N SER A 17 -0.98 -28.49 -7.79
CA SER A 17 0.46 -28.58 -8.07
C SER A 17 0.89 -27.69 -9.24
N LEU A 18 0.09 -27.62 -10.31
CA LEU A 18 0.35 -26.74 -11.45
C LEU A 18 0.24 -25.26 -11.04
N LEU A 19 -0.80 -24.90 -10.30
CA LEU A 19 -0.98 -23.53 -9.78
C LEU A 19 0.15 -23.16 -8.82
N PHE A 20 0.60 -24.09 -7.99
CA PHE A 20 1.70 -23.91 -7.06
C PHE A 20 3.01 -23.58 -7.80
N SER A 21 3.38 -24.39 -8.81
CA SER A 21 4.57 -24.15 -9.63
C SER A 21 4.48 -22.84 -10.40
N TRP A 22 3.32 -22.53 -10.98
CA TRP A 22 3.10 -21.27 -11.68
C TRP A 22 3.25 -20.06 -10.74
N LEU A 23 2.60 -20.09 -9.57
CA LEU A 23 2.73 -19.03 -8.58
C LEU A 23 4.18 -18.83 -8.17
N LEU A 24 4.90 -19.91 -7.83
CA LEU A 24 6.33 -19.82 -7.49
C LEU A 24 7.16 -19.13 -8.58
N SER A 25 6.89 -19.42 -9.86
CA SER A 25 7.61 -18.81 -10.99
C SER A 25 7.39 -17.29 -11.14
N THR A 26 6.26 -16.78 -10.64
CA THR A 26 5.94 -15.34 -10.69
C THR A 26 6.49 -14.55 -9.51
N LEU A 27 6.88 -15.23 -8.44
CA LEU A 27 7.34 -14.59 -7.20
C LEU A 27 8.84 -14.30 -7.25
N SER A 28 9.27 -13.22 -6.62
CA SER A 28 10.69 -12.93 -6.40
C SER A 28 11.32 -13.92 -5.43
N GLU A 29 12.64 -14.14 -5.54
CA GLU A 29 13.40 -15.04 -4.65
C GLU A 29 13.16 -14.77 -3.15
N SER A 30 13.05 -13.49 -2.79
CA SER A 30 12.76 -13.06 -1.41
C SER A 30 11.40 -13.53 -0.87
N ILE A 31 10.40 -13.66 -1.73
CA ILE A 31 9.07 -14.15 -1.37
C ILE A 31 9.00 -15.67 -1.50
N GLN A 32 9.67 -16.25 -2.50
CA GLN A 32 9.81 -17.71 -2.63
C GLN A 32 10.37 -18.35 -1.35
N ALA A 33 11.41 -17.76 -0.76
CA ALA A 33 11.99 -18.22 0.50
C ALA A 33 10.99 -18.26 1.68
N ARG A 34 9.92 -17.44 1.64
CA ARG A 34 8.89 -17.40 2.68
C ARG A 34 7.80 -18.45 2.49
N VAL A 35 7.60 -18.92 1.26
CA VAL A 35 6.55 -19.89 0.91
C VAL A 35 7.06 -21.32 0.80
N VAL A 36 8.34 -21.58 1.10
CA VAL A 36 8.96 -22.92 1.06
C VAL A 36 8.22 -23.94 1.94
N SER A 37 7.59 -23.50 3.02
CA SER A 37 6.79 -24.35 3.91
C SER A 37 5.36 -24.59 3.44
N CYS A 38 4.90 -23.93 2.38
CA CYS A 38 3.56 -24.11 1.83
C CYS A 38 3.49 -25.40 1.02
N ARG A 39 2.36 -26.11 1.15
CA ARG A 39 2.08 -27.36 0.44
C ARG A 39 1.09 -27.16 -0.72
N HIS A 40 0.17 -26.21 -0.57
CA HIS A 40 -0.91 -25.98 -1.53
C HIS A 40 -0.92 -24.54 -2.05
N SER A 41 -1.42 -24.35 -3.27
CA SER A 41 -1.41 -23.05 -3.96
C SER A 41 -2.15 -21.96 -3.18
N TYR A 42 -3.23 -22.32 -2.47
CA TYR A 42 -3.98 -21.37 -1.64
C TYR A 42 -3.15 -20.80 -0.48
N GLN A 43 -2.20 -21.59 0.07
CA GLN A 43 -1.35 -21.15 1.18
C GLN A 43 -0.32 -20.13 0.69
N ILE A 44 0.24 -20.34 -0.50
CA ILE A 44 1.09 -19.35 -1.17
C ILE A 44 0.30 -18.06 -1.35
N TRP A 45 -0.91 -18.17 -1.92
CA TRP A 45 -1.74 -17.00 -2.20
C TRP A 45 -2.06 -16.20 -0.93
N ASP A 46 -2.51 -16.88 0.13
CA ASP A 46 -2.83 -16.23 1.40
C ASP A 46 -1.61 -15.55 2.03
N LEU A 47 -0.44 -16.22 2.06
CA LEU A 47 0.79 -15.64 2.61
C LEU A 47 1.23 -14.41 1.81
N VAL A 48 1.23 -14.50 0.49
CA VAL A 48 1.59 -13.39 -0.41
C VAL A 48 0.62 -12.23 -0.21
N PHE A 49 -0.69 -12.52 -0.20
CA PHE A 49 -1.73 -11.52 0.02
C PHE A 49 -1.56 -10.80 1.36
N GLN A 50 -1.41 -11.55 2.46
CA GLN A 50 -1.19 -10.98 3.79
C GLN A 50 0.09 -10.13 3.87
N HIS A 51 1.16 -10.59 3.23
CA HIS A 51 2.42 -9.86 3.19
C HIS A 51 2.26 -8.50 2.51
N PHE A 52 1.72 -8.47 1.28
CA PHE A 52 1.53 -7.23 0.54
C PHE A 52 0.45 -6.35 1.16
N HIS A 53 -0.58 -6.92 1.77
CA HIS A 53 -1.59 -6.16 2.52
C HIS A 53 -0.97 -5.42 3.70
N SER A 54 -0.11 -6.09 4.47
CA SER A 54 0.62 -5.48 5.59
C SER A 54 1.55 -4.37 5.10
N LEU A 55 2.33 -4.62 4.04
CA LEU A 55 3.21 -3.61 3.44
C LEU A 55 2.44 -2.39 2.93
N THR A 56 1.29 -2.61 2.30
CA THR A 56 0.39 -1.56 1.80
C THR A 56 -0.08 -0.67 2.95
N LYS A 57 -0.49 -1.27 4.08
CA LYS A 57 -0.88 -0.51 5.28
C LYS A 57 0.27 0.30 5.88
N VAL A 58 1.46 -0.29 5.98
CA VAL A 58 2.65 0.41 6.49
C VAL A 58 3.00 1.58 5.57
N LYS A 59 2.98 1.37 4.24
CA LYS A 59 3.23 2.43 3.26
C LYS A 59 2.19 3.55 3.35
N ALA A 60 0.92 3.22 3.50
CA ALA A 60 -0.13 4.22 3.73
C ALA A 60 0.15 5.04 4.99
N ALA A 61 0.49 4.40 6.11
CA ALA A 61 0.83 5.10 7.35
C ALA A 61 2.06 6.01 7.21
N GLN A 62 3.09 5.54 6.50
CA GLN A 62 4.28 6.34 6.21
C GLN A 62 3.95 7.57 5.36
N LEU A 63 3.14 7.42 4.32
CA LEU A 63 2.71 8.52 3.46
C LEU A 63 1.85 9.55 4.24
N HIS A 64 0.96 9.10 5.12
CA HIS A 64 0.20 9.98 6.01
C HIS A 64 1.10 10.77 6.95
N LEU A 65 2.13 10.13 7.51
CA LEU A 65 3.11 10.82 8.34
C LEU A 65 3.90 11.85 7.53
N GLU A 66 4.34 11.49 6.32
CA GLU A 66 5.05 12.40 5.44
C GLU A 66 4.19 13.61 5.08
N LEU A 67 2.91 13.39 4.77
CA LEU A 67 1.95 14.45 4.46
C LEU A 67 1.77 15.43 5.63
N ARG A 68 1.74 14.95 6.87
CA ARG A 68 1.60 15.81 8.07
C ARG A 68 2.87 16.58 8.42
N MET A 69 4.03 15.99 8.12
CA MET A 69 5.33 16.56 8.47
C MET A 69 5.90 17.47 7.38
N ILE A 70 5.31 17.46 6.18
CA ILE A 70 5.80 18.24 5.06
C ILE A 70 5.67 19.74 5.34
N LYS A 71 6.80 20.44 5.19
CA LYS A 71 6.87 21.90 5.28
C LYS A 71 7.47 22.44 4.00
N LYS A 72 7.02 23.62 3.58
CA LYS A 72 7.61 24.33 2.44
C LYS A 72 9.11 24.54 2.67
N GLY A 73 9.47 25.08 3.84
CA GLY A 73 10.87 25.41 4.17
C GLY A 73 11.50 26.31 3.10
N THR A 74 12.71 25.96 2.67
CA THR A 74 13.47 26.64 1.62
C THR A 74 13.04 26.28 0.19
N ARG A 75 12.13 25.31 0.01
CA ARG A 75 11.64 24.91 -1.32
C ARG A 75 10.79 26.01 -1.94
N SER A 76 10.72 26.02 -3.27
CA SER A 76 9.75 26.83 -3.99
C SER A 76 8.32 26.37 -3.68
N CYS A 77 7.35 27.27 -3.88
CA CYS A 77 5.94 26.93 -3.68
C CYS A 77 5.51 25.78 -4.62
N SER A 78 5.95 25.80 -5.87
CA SER A 78 5.65 24.77 -6.87
C SER A 78 6.18 23.40 -6.48
N GLU A 79 7.42 23.29 -6.00
CA GLU A 79 8.00 22.01 -5.56
C GLU A 79 7.29 21.46 -4.33
N TYR A 80 6.90 22.33 -3.40
CA TYR A 80 6.15 21.96 -2.21
C TYR A 80 4.77 21.40 -2.58
N LEU A 81 4.01 22.11 -3.42
CA LEU A 81 2.69 21.67 -3.88
C LEU A 81 2.78 20.39 -4.70
N LEU A 82 3.76 20.28 -5.60
CA LEU A 82 3.98 19.06 -6.38
C LEU A 82 4.22 17.85 -5.50
N ARG A 83 5.05 17.99 -4.45
CA ARG A 83 5.32 16.89 -3.51
C ARG A 83 4.06 16.46 -2.76
N ILE A 84 3.24 17.41 -2.32
CA ILE A 84 1.95 17.11 -1.66
C ILE A 84 1.03 16.34 -2.62
N SER A 85 0.85 16.82 -3.85
CA SER A 85 0.03 16.14 -4.86
C SER A 85 0.51 14.72 -5.11
N THR A 86 1.83 14.52 -5.22
CA THR A 86 2.41 13.17 -5.40
C THR A 86 2.08 12.25 -4.23
N ILE A 87 2.18 12.74 -2.98
CA ILE A 87 1.87 11.93 -1.80
C ILE A 87 0.38 11.55 -1.78
N ILE A 88 -0.51 12.46 -2.17
CA ILE A 88 -1.96 12.23 -2.24
C ILE A 88 -2.31 11.22 -3.33
N GLU A 89 -1.72 11.34 -4.51
CA GLU A 89 -1.87 10.37 -5.59
C GLU A 89 -1.38 8.98 -5.17
N MET A 90 -0.25 8.91 -4.46
CA MET A 90 0.25 7.65 -3.90
C MET A 90 -0.71 7.08 -2.85
N LEU A 91 -1.26 7.89 -1.96
CA LEU A 91 -2.26 7.48 -0.97
C LEU A 91 -3.54 6.94 -1.63
N ALA A 92 -4.02 7.59 -2.69
CA ALA A 92 -5.14 7.11 -3.49
C ALA A 92 -4.83 5.75 -4.16
N SER A 93 -3.62 5.58 -4.71
CA SER A 93 -3.20 4.33 -5.36
C SER A 93 -3.12 3.12 -4.41
N VAL A 94 -2.88 3.39 -3.12
CA VAL A 94 -2.77 2.38 -2.05
C VAL A 94 -4.15 2.13 -1.39
N GLY A 95 -5.22 2.77 -1.87
CA GLY A 95 -6.58 2.61 -1.37
C GLY A 95 -6.90 3.43 -0.12
N SER A 96 -6.10 4.45 0.18
CA SER A 96 -6.29 5.37 1.31
C SER A 96 -6.39 6.83 0.84
N PRO A 97 -7.42 7.20 0.06
CA PRO A 97 -7.56 8.57 -0.44
C PRO A 97 -7.69 9.59 0.68
N VAL A 98 -7.16 10.80 0.45
CA VAL A 98 -7.25 11.94 1.37
C VAL A 98 -8.39 12.84 0.94
N SER A 99 -9.17 13.37 1.89
CA SER A 99 -10.25 14.28 1.56
C SER A 99 -9.71 15.63 1.04
N PRO A 100 -10.47 16.35 0.20
CA PRO A 100 -10.07 17.68 -0.26
C PRO A 100 -9.84 18.68 0.88
N TYR A 101 -10.58 18.52 1.99
CA TYR A 101 -10.43 19.33 3.18
C TYR A 101 -9.11 19.05 3.90
N GLU A 102 -8.80 17.79 4.19
CA GLU A 102 -7.51 17.40 4.80
C GLU A 102 -6.32 17.80 3.93
N HIS A 103 -6.47 17.71 2.60
CA HIS A 103 -5.47 18.19 1.65
C HIS A 103 -5.20 19.69 1.83
N ALA A 104 -6.25 20.52 1.88
CA ALA A 104 -6.11 21.95 2.11
C ALA A 104 -5.48 22.26 3.47
N GLU A 105 -5.87 21.55 4.53
CA GLU A 105 -5.29 21.71 5.86
C GLU A 105 -3.80 21.37 5.89
N CYS A 106 -3.37 20.30 5.20
CA CYS A 106 -1.95 19.93 5.12
C CYS A 106 -1.11 20.97 4.38
N ILE A 107 -1.65 21.55 3.30
CA ILE A 107 -0.98 22.64 2.57
C ILE A 107 -0.82 23.85 3.49
N ILE A 108 -1.89 24.29 4.14
CA ILE A 108 -1.87 25.49 4.99
C ILE A 108 -0.96 25.27 6.20
N GLY A 109 -1.02 24.10 6.82
CA GLY A 109 -0.22 23.76 8.01
C GLY A 109 1.29 23.68 7.76
N GLY A 110 1.73 23.46 6.51
CA GLY A 110 3.15 23.39 6.14
C GLY A 110 3.75 24.71 5.64
N LEU A 111 2.96 25.80 5.56
CA LEU A 111 3.45 27.11 5.15
C LEU A 111 4.19 27.85 6.28
N PRO A 112 5.19 28.69 5.96
CA PRO A 112 5.84 29.56 6.94
C PRO A 112 4.87 30.58 7.55
N PRO A 113 5.14 31.08 8.77
CA PRO A 113 4.28 32.07 9.45
C PRO A 113 4.13 33.39 8.68
N GLU A 114 5.05 33.68 7.75
CA GLU A 114 4.97 34.81 6.83
C GLU A 114 3.71 34.78 5.94
N TYR A 115 3.16 33.59 5.70
CA TYR A 115 1.93 33.39 4.93
C TYR A 115 0.68 33.38 5.84
N ASP A 116 0.83 33.11 7.14
CA ASP A 116 -0.26 32.93 8.11
C ASP A 116 -1.04 34.22 8.37
N SER A 117 -0.39 35.37 8.21
CA SER A 117 -1.01 36.71 8.31
C SER A 117 -2.14 36.95 7.31
N ASN A 118 -2.13 36.28 6.15
CA ASN A 118 -3.19 36.37 5.14
C ASN A 118 -4.33 35.35 5.36
N PHE A 119 -4.06 34.21 6.00
CA PHE A 119 -5.05 33.13 6.16
C PHE A 119 -5.90 33.24 7.43
N ARG A 120 -5.43 33.96 8.46
CA ARG A 120 -6.21 34.17 9.71
C ARG A 120 -7.58 34.83 9.50
N ASN A 121 -7.74 35.64 8.46
CA ASN A 121 -9.04 36.26 8.14
C ASN A 121 -10.09 35.29 7.59
N TYR A 122 -9.68 34.12 7.06
CA TYR A 122 -10.60 33.13 6.48
C TYR A 122 -11.01 32.01 7.45
N ARG A 123 -10.34 31.89 8.60
CA ARG A 123 -10.67 30.88 9.65
C ARG A 123 -11.71 31.35 10.68
N LEU A 124 -12.12 32.62 10.62
CA LEU A 124 -13.04 33.25 11.57
C LEU A 124 -14.44 33.54 10.99
N CYS A 125 -14.73 33.06 9.77
CA CYS A 125 -16.06 33.09 9.16
C CYS A 125 -16.66 31.70 9.11
#